data_AF-A0A800LX83-F1
#
_entry.id   AF-A0A800LX83-F1
#
_cell.length_a   1.000
_cell.length_b   1.000
_cell.length_c   1.000
_cell.angle_alpha   90.00
_cell.angle_beta   90.00
_cell.angle_gamma   90.00
#
_symmetry.space_group_name_H-M   'P 1'
#
loop_
_entity.id
_entity.type
_entity.pdbx_description
1 polymer ?
#
loop_
_entity_poly.entity_id
_entity_poly.type
_entity_poly.pdbx_seq_one_letter_code
_entity_poly.pdbx_strand_id
1 'polypeptide(L)'
;MGDLDDLQYALRSIKRGAWCAPLKYTPGEGIHLNWDPYWDSAGYPENFPCPTSRHKGDFDWGAHLIFRSRSKDSGYVQIAPVIGGPTNPPASPANPYYGKPDEPDKPRGIEYLDEDADHGTYWYVIVTVDPDTGEPISVTSPNSIQIDALKGLPEDGFSDFRCRPEKPPKLTTIDAPATLIFGANEKYEAIVTVCEWTAVSQPEREVVKGGGTGYAVFGDLTGGEYRVKISFNSIQATASGVVTAGTAEGVHGAIVLTGAGQFDYSIENIVLDPKGSYADVRVLLDTSFNLVENGDKFGYIDLDKTWVTRKFEFSANKVMSTGLPDGVSEIDYEDQGWADDIDWYLVMDELPVAFVAGQINITPTTISSPEKMYARYYERFKGRGILGPIDRVPVNQRVNSNDALLQQTVFFVDGFEASSKGINATLSTEQSVYWISSVPYFLRTFAGGANITMLGSEIVGGNIGNGVMSIDYMPEHDVLPFSEFIGEFPTLNIGKGGLVEGDIGSDVTTGWAKGFTVEKDFGGNWNMY
;
A
#
# COMPACT_ATOMS: atom_id res chain seq x y z
N MET A 1 -14.38 -40.28 -34.68
CA MET A 1 -14.45 -39.09 -35.55
C MET A 1 -15.91 -38.86 -35.88
N GLY A 2 -16.56 -38.05 -35.06
CA GLY A 2 -17.97 -37.67 -35.15
C GLY A 2 -18.14 -36.49 -34.22
N ASP A 3 -18.33 -35.33 -34.84
CA ASP A 3 -18.84 -34.05 -34.34
C ASP A 3 -18.20 -33.47 -33.07
N LEU A 4 -17.05 -32.81 -33.27
CA LEU A 4 -16.51 -31.74 -32.42
C LEU A 4 -16.96 -30.34 -32.90
N ASP A 5 -17.80 -30.26 -33.94
CA ASP A 5 -18.20 -29.00 -34.60
C ASP A 5 -19.31 -28.24 -33.86
N ASP A 6 -19.91 -28.81 -32.80
CA ASP A 6 -20.97 -28.17 -32.00
C ASP A 6 -20.49 -27.59 -30.65
N LEU A 7 -19.18 -27.59 -30.37
CA LEU A 7 -18.59 -27.05 -29.13
C LEU A 7 -17.67 -25.85 -29.36
N GLN A 8 -17.99 -25.01 -30.34
CA GLN A 8 -17.57 -23.61 -30.31
C GLN A 8 -18.76 -22.76 -29.85
N TYR A 9 -18.97 -22.67 -28.53
CA TYR A 9 -19.51 -21.42 -28.01
C TYR A 9 -18.48 -20.36 -28.39
N ALA A 10 -18.75 -19.63 -29.46
CA ALA A 10 -18.01 -18.41 -29.74
C ALA A 10 -18.06 -17.59 -28.46
N LEU A 11 -16.89 -17.29 -27.86
CA LEU A 11 -16.75 -16.17 -26.93
C LEU A 11 -17.58 -15.05 -27.55
N ARG A 12 -18.72 -14.70 -26.94
CA ARG A 12 -19.57 -13.61 -27.43
C ARG A 12 -18.65 -12.43 -27.70
N SER A 13 -18.84 -11.70 -28.80
CA SER A 13 -18.03 -10.51 -29.05
C SER A 13 -18.17 -9.58 -27.84
N ILE A 14 -17.15 -9.52 -26.99
CA ILE A 14 -17.17 -8.67 -25.79
C ILE A 14 -17.37 -7.25 -26.27
N LYS A 15 -18.50 -6.64 -25.90
CA LYS A 15 -18.83 -5.30 -26.34
C LYS A 15 -17.94 -4.29 -25.62
N ARG A 16 -17.77 -3.12 -26.22
CA ARG A 16 -17.08 -2.01 -25.55
C ARG A 16 -18.09 -1.24 -24.70
N GLY A 17 -17.90 -1.23 -23.39
CA GLY A 17 -18.61 -0.31 -22.49
C GLY A 17 -18.07 1.12 -22.66
N ALA A 18 -18.88 2.11 -22.27
CA ALA A 18 -18.53 3.53 -22.41
C ALA A 18 -18.59 4.26 -21.06
N TRP A 19 -17.63 5.16 -20.82
CA TRP A 19 -17.71 6.12 -19.73
C TRP A 19 -18.69 7.24 -20.10
N CYS A 20 -19.66 7.50 -19.22
CA CYS A 20 -20.71 8.50 -19.46
C CYS A 20 -20.30 9.92 -19.05
N ALA A 21 -19.29 10.03 -18.19
CA ALA A 21 -18.72 11.27 -17.73
C ALA A 21 -17.22 11.09 -17.44
N PRO A 22 -16.42 12.16 -17.42
CA PRO A 22 -15.12 12.15 -16.77
C PRO A 22 -15.28 11.70 -15.31
N LEU A 23 -14.27 10.99 -14.80
CA LEU A 23 -14.21 10.68 -13.38
C LEU A 23 -14.17 11.99 -12.58
N LYS A 24 -14.91 12.06 -11.48
CA LYS A 24 -14.98 13.23 -10.61
C LYS A 24 -14.59 12.83 -9.20
N TYR A 25 -13.62 13.54 -8.62
CA TYR A 25 -13.28 13.42 -7.22
C TYR A 25 -14.00 14.51 -6.41
N THR A 26 -14.65 14.10 -5.33
CA THR A 26 -15.23 15.02 -4.34
C THR A 26 -14.48 14.83 -3.02
N PRO A 27 -13.75 15.85 -2.52
CA PRO A 27 -12.98 15.74 -1.29
C PRO A 27 -13.86 15.33 -0.09
N GLY A 28 -13.46 14.27 0.60
CA GLY A 28 -14.19 13.71 1.75
C GLY A 28 -15.37 12.80 1.39
N GLU A 29 -15.67 12.61 0.10
CA GLU A 29 -16.70 11.67 -0.37
C GLU A 29 -16.09 10.55 -1.24
N GLY A 30 -15.18 10.85 -2.17
CA GLY A 30 -14.51 9.84 -3.00
C GLY A 30 -14.57 10.13 -4.50
N ILE A 31 -14.32 9.10 -5.32
CA ILE A 31 -14.39 9.19 -6.79
C ILE A 31 -15.71 8.64 -7.31
N HIS A 32 -16.42 9.46 -8.07
CA HIS A 32 -17.62 9.08 -8.80
C HIS A 32 -17.24 8.44 -10.15
N LEU A 33 -17.65 7.19 -10.33
CA LEU A 33 -17.50 6.41 -11.57
C LEU A 33 -18.86 6.34 -12.26
N ASN A 34 -18.96 6.74 -13.53
CA ASN A 34 -20.22 6.69 -14.28
C ASN A 34 -20.06 6.08 -15.69
N TRP A 35 -20.80 5.00 -15.98
CA TRP A 35 -20.65 4.21 -17.21
C TRP A 35 -21.97 3.68 -17.79
N ASP A 36 -21.93 3.25 -19.05
CA ASP A 36 -22.99 2.51 -19.75
C ASP A 36 -22.42 1.21 -20.37
N PRO A 37 -22.98 0.03 -20.04
CA PRO A 37 -22.50 -1.27 -20.50
C PRO A 37 -22.86 -1.61 -21.95
N TYR A 38 -23.77 -0.88 -22.62
CA TYR A 38 -24.37 -1.28 -23.90
C TYR A 38 -24.23 -0.26 -25.04
N TRP A 39 -23.26 0.65 -24.95
CA TRP A 39 -23.10 1.69 -25.98
C TRP A 39 -22.12 1.29 -27.08
N ASP A 40 -22.64 0.82 -28.24
CA ASP A 40 -21.84 0.77 -29.46
C ASP A 40 -21.68 2.21 -30.02
N SER A 41 -20.47 2.53 -30.45
CA SER A 41 -20.14 3.82 -31.04
C SER A 41 -20.36 3.80 -32.56
N ALA A 42 -21.40 3.15 -33.06
CA ALA A 42 -21.80 3.26 -34.46
C ALA A 42 -22.39 4.65 -34.74
N GLY A 43 -21.52 5.66 -34.80
CA GLY A 43 -21.72 6.83 -35.65
C GLY A 43 -21.97 8.19 -35.00
N TYR A 44 -21.78 8.40 -33.70
CA TYR A 44 -21.86 9.76 -33.10
C TYR A 44 -20.50 10.27 -32.59
N PRO A 45 -20.02 11.45 -33.05
CA PRO A 45 -18.70 11.98 -32.74
C PRO A 45 -18.72 12.92 -31.51
N GLU A 46 -19.33 12.51 -30.39
CA GLU A 46 -19.26 13.28 -29.15
C GLU A 46 -18.60 12.48 -28.02
N ASN A 47 -17.72 13.15 -27.28
CA ASN A 47 -16.79 12.55 -26.33
C ASN A 47 -17.45 11.83 -25.12
N PHE A 48 -18.78 11.88 -24.93
CA PHE A 48 -19.53 11.24 -23.83
C PHE A 48 -21.01 10.95 -24.21
N PRO A 49 -21.37 9.74 -24.68
CA PRO A 49 -22.60 9.54 -25.47
C PRO A 49 -23.77 8.85 -24.72
N CYS A 50 -23.79 8.82 -23.39
CA CYS A 50 -24.85 8.09 -22.69
C CYS A 50 -26.23 8.77 -22.85
N PRO A 51 -27.30 7.99 -23.14
CA PRO A 51 -28.60 8.53 -23.50
C PRO A 51 -29.22 9.35 -22.36
N THR A 52 -29.90 10.45 -22.71
CA THR A 52 -30.47 11.44 -21.79
C THR A 52 -31.76 11.00 -21.08
N SER A 53 -32.31 9.84 -21.46
CA SER A 53 -33.53 9.29 -20.89
C SER A 53 -33.61 7.80 -21.20
N ARG A 54 -33.34 6.93 -20.22
CA ARG A 54 -33.83 5.55 -20.22
C ARG A 54 -34.77 5.37 -19.04
N HIS A 55 -35.89 4.68 -19.24
CA HIS A 55 -36.88 4.53 -18.18
C HIS A 55 -36.39 3.52 -17.13
N LYS A 56 -36.82 3.73 -15.88
CA LYS A 56 -36.61 2.81 -14.74
C LYS A 56 -37.29 1.48 -15.08
N GLY A 57 -36.58 0.59 -15.76
CA GLY A 57 -37.12 -0.64 -16.37
C GLY A 57 -36.40 -1.12 -17.65
N ASP A 58 -35.64 -0.27 -18.36
CA ASP A 58 -34.90 -0.64 -19.59
C ASP A 58 -33.52 -1.27 -19.32
N PHE A 59 -33.45 -1.96 -18.20
CA PHE A 59 -32.28 -2.09 -17.36
C PHE A 59 -32.27 -3.53 -16.85
N ASP A 60 -32.40 -4.48 -17.78
CA ASP A 60 -32.11 -5.90 -17.55
C ASP A 60 -30.57 -6.04 -17.47
N TRP A 61 -30.03 -5.52 -16.37
CA TRP A 61 -28.62 -5.26 -16.16
C TRP A 61 -27.86 -6.55 -15.88
N GLY A 62 -26.74 -6.72 -16.58
CA GLY A 62 -25.72 -7.66 -16.17
C GLY A 62 -25.19 -7.37 -14.76
N ALA A 63 -24.42 -8.29 -14.23
CA ALA A 63 -23.62 -8.09 -13.03
C ALA A 63 -22.40 -7.21 -13.38
N HIS A 64 -22.16 -6.13 -12.64
CA HIS A 64 -21.04 -5.22 -12.88
C HIS A 64 -19.95 -5.40 -11.84
N LEU A 65 -18.73 -5.58 -12.32
CA LEU A 65 -17.50 -5.70 -11.54
C LEU A 65 -16.65 -4.46 -11.79
N ILE A 66 -16.29 -3.76 -10.72
CA ILE A 66 -15.47 -2.54 -10.79
C ILE A 66 -14.06 -2.87 -10.31
N PHE A 67 -13.09 -2.60 -11.17
CA PHE A 67 -11.68 -2.81 -10.89
C PHE A 67 -10.93 -1.49 -10.83
N ARG A 68 -9.97 -1.40 -9.90
CA ARG A 68 -9.08 -0.24 -9.70
C ARG A 68 -7.63 -0.67 -9.71
N SER A 69 -6.75 0.17 -10.24
CA SER A 69 -5.29 0.01 -10.20
C SER A 69 -4.58 1.36 -10.04
N ARG A 70 -3.32 1.35 -9.60
CA ARG A 70 -2.37 2.48 -9.68
C ARG A 70 -1.69 2.57 -11.06
N SER A 71 -1.71 1.48 -11.82
CA SER A 71 -1.15 1.34 -13.17
C SER A 71 -2.26 1.16 -14.21
N LYS A 72 -2.03 1.68 -15.42
CA LYS A 72 -2.99 1.56 -16.52
C LYS A 72 -3.18 0.12 -17.01
N ASP A 73 -2.11 -0.67 -16.97
CA ASP A 73 -2.02 -1.92 -17.73
C ASP A 73 -1.82 -3.15 -16.84
N SER A 74 -1.82 -3.00 -15.51
CA SER A 74 -1.54 -4.08 -14.54
C SER A 74 -2.16 -3.79 -13.17
N GLY A 75 -2.22 -4.78 -12.27
CA GLY A 75 -2.52 -4.57 -10.83
C GLY A 75 -3.98 -4.20 -10.51
N TYR A 76 -4.92 -4.61 -11.35
CA TYR A 76 -6.34 -4.33 -11.15
C TYR A 76 -6.94 -5.21 -10.06
N VAL A 77 -7.46 -4.59 -9.00
CA VAL A 77 -8.17 -5.23 -7.89
C VAL A 77 -9.65 -4.87 -7.96
N GLN A 78 -10.54 -5.83 -7.72
CA GLN A 78 -11.97 -5.57 -7.65
C GLN A 78 -12.31 -4.78 -6.38
N ILE A 79 -12.91 -3.60 -6.54
CA ILE A 79 -13.21 -2.68 -5.42
C ILE A 79 -14.69 -2.62 -5.02
N ALA A 80 -15.59 -3.12 -5.87
CA ALA A 80 -17.02 -3.12 -5.60
C ALA A 80 -17.61 -4.54 -5.56
N PRO A 81 -18.64 -4.81 -4.73
CA PRO A 81 -19.48 -5.99 -4.93
C PRO A 81 -20.14 -5.94 -6.32
N VAL A 82 -20.66 -7.07 -6.79
CA VAL A 82 -21.44 -7.12 -8.02
C VAL A 82 -22.63 -6.15 -7.92
N ILE A 83 -22.80 -5.26 -8.91
CA ILE A 83 -23.93 -4.32 -9.03
C ILE A 83 -24.84 -4.82 -10.17
N GLY A 84 -26.16 -4.91 -10.04
CA GLY A 84 -27.05 -5.45 -11.10
C GLY A 84 -28.35 -6.09 -10.60
N GLY A 85 -29.09 -6.87 -11.42
CA GLY A 85 -30.15 -7.80 -10.94
C GLY A 85 -31.58 -7.61 -11.50
N PRO A 86 -32.39 -8.69 -11.63
CA PRO A 86 -33.70 -8.64 -12.27
C PRO A 86 -34.74 -7.85 -11.48
N THR A 87 -35.60 -7.08 -12.17
CA THR A 87 -36.64 -6.23 -11.57
C THR A 87 -37.83 -7.01 -11.00
N ASN A 88 -37.98 -8.28 -11.34
CA ASN A 88 -38.98 -9.16 -10.74
C ASN A 88 -38.29 -10.17 -9.81
N PRO A 89 -38.44 -10.05 -8.49
CA PRO A 89 -37.96 -11.08 -7.59
C PRO A 89 -38.75 -12.36 -7.89
N PRO A 90 -38.11 -13.53 -8.06
CA PRO A 90 -38.80 -14.77 -7.74
C PRO A 90 -39.35 -14.61 -6.32
N ALA A 91 -40.53 -15.14 -6.02
CA ALA A 91 -41.13 -15.09 -4.69
C ALA A 91 -40.33 -15.87 -3.61
N SER A 92 -39.05 -16.15 -3.87
CA SER A 92 -38.12 -16.88 -3.02
C SER A 92 -37.01 -15.92 -2.54
N PRO A 93 -36.52 -16.03 -1.30
CA PRO A 93 -35.50 -15.13 -0.72
C PRO A 93 -34.11 -15.20 -1.36
N ALA A 94 -33.95 -15.83 -2.53
CA ALA A 94 -32.75 -16.55 -2.92
C ALA A 94 -31.78 -15.82 -3.89
N ASN A 95 -32.02 -14.58 -4.32
CA ASN A 95 -31.06 -13.86 -5.20
C ASN A 95 -30.57 -12.54 -4.56
N PRO A 96 -29.46 -12.56 -3.80
CA PRO A 96 -28.96 -11.41 -3.02
C PRO A 96 -27.73 -10.71 -3.65
N TYR A 97 -27.39 -11.00 -4.90
CA TYR A 97 -26.07 -10.73 -5.49
C TYR A 97 -25.70 -9.25 -5.75
N TYR A 98 -26.51 -8.28 -5.33
CA TYR A 98 -26.47 -6.95 -5.93
C TYR A 98 -26.40 -5.79 -4.94
N GLY A 99 -25.33 -5.00 -5.02
CA GLY A 99 -25.33 -3.63 -4.50
C GLY A 99 -26.39 -2.79 -5.22
N LYS A 100 -27.11 -1.94 -4.49
CA LYS A 100 -28.03 -0.99 -5.13
C LYS A 100 -27.22 0.15 -5.73
N PRO A 101 -27.28 0.39 -7.05
CA PRO A 101 -26.71 1.60 -7.63
C PRO A 101 -27.44 2.82 -7.06
N ASP A 102 -26.70 3.88 -6.78
CA ASP A 102 -27.31 5.17 -6.47
C ASP A 102 -27.92 5.80 -7.72
N GLU A 103 -28.91 6.67 -7.53
CA GLU A 103 -29.44 7.46 -8.66
C GLU A 103 -28.35 8.44 -9.09
N PRO A 104 -27.91 8.40 -10.37
CA PRO A 104 -26.77 9.19 -10.77
C PRO A 104 -27.06 10.69 -10.66
N ASP A 105 -26.04 11.48 -10.29
CA ASP A 105 -26.09 12.94 -10.09
C ASP A 105 -26.58 13.70 -11.36
N LYS A 106 -26.54 13.02 -12.50
CA LYS A 106 -27.11 13.42 -13.79
C LYS A 106 -27.80 12.19 -14.41
N PRO A 107 -28.84 12.32 -15.26
CA PRO A 107 -29.65 11.19 -15.76
C PRO A 107 -28.93 10.30 -16.79
N ARG A 108 -27.66 9.93 -16.57
CA ARG A 108 -26.79 9.19 -17.50
C ARG A 108 -26.14 8.03 -16.74
N GLY A 109 -26.27 6.81 -17.25
CA GLY A 109 -25.48 5.63 -16.82
C GLY A 109 -25.79 5.05 -15.44
N ILE A 110 -24.90 4.16 -14.99
CA ILE A 110 -24.81 3.62 -13.63
C ILE A 110 -23.70 4.39 -12.90
N GLU A 111 -23.92 4.74 -11.64
CA GLU A 111 -22.93 5.42 -10.81
C GLU A 111 -22.46 4.55 -9.64
N TYR A 112 -21.17 4.64 -9.33
CA TYR A 112 -20.54 4.06 -8.15
C TYR A 112 -19.58 5.07 -7.52
N LEU A 113 -19.60 5.18 -6.20
CA LEU A 113 -18.70 6.03 -5.43
C LEU A 113 -17.59 5.17 -4.81
N ASP A 114 -16.34 5.43 -5.20
CA ASP A 114 -15.14 4.88 -4.57
C ASP A 114 -14.68 5.82 -3.46
N GLU A 115 -15.18 5.59 -2.24
CA GLU A 115 -14.89 6.39 -1.04
C GLU A 115 -13.43 6.24 -0.55
N ASP A 116 -12.74 5.17 -0.96
CA ASP A 116 -11.43 4.79 -0.43
C ASP A 116 -10.26 5.37 -1.22
N ALA A 117 -10.55 6.00 -2.36
CA ALA A 117 -9.55 6.66 -3.18
C ALA A 117 -9.31 8.09 -2.71
N ASP A 118 -8.13 8.33 -2.19
CA ASP A 118 -7.84 9.56 -1.44
C ASP A 118 -6.54 10.26 -1.87
N HIS A 119 -5.68 9.62 -2.65
CA HIS A 119 -4.45 10.26 -3.13
C HIS A 119 -3.89 9.63 -4.41
N GLY A 120 -3.06 10.38 -5.15
CA GLY A 120 -2.31 9.85 -6.29
C GLY A 120 -3.16 9.53 -7.53
N THR A 121 -2.67 8.64 -8.40
CA THR A 121 -3.37 8.28 -9.64
C THR A 121 -4.11 6.96 -9.47
N TYR A 122 -5.35 6.91 -9.95
CA TYR A 122 -6.11 5.67 -10.06
C TYR A 122 -6.58 5.44 -11.50
N TRP A 123 -6.59 4.18 -11.91
CA TRP A 123 -7.14 3.68 -13.15
C TRP A 123 -8.30 2.73 -12.86
N TYR A 124 -9.39 2.87 -13.61
CA TYR A 124 -10.60 2.09 -13.44
C TYR A 124 -10.97 1.35 -14.71
N VAL A 125 -11.44 0.11 -14.54
CA VAL A 125 -12.04 -0.72 -15.58
C VAL A 125 -13.31 -1.31 -15.01
N ILE A 126 -14.37 -1.34 -15.82
CA ILE A 126 -15.65 -1.92 -15.43
C ILE A 126 -15.98 -3.04 -16.39
N VAL A 127 -16.19 -4.23 -15.84
CA VAL A 127 -16.60 -5.43 -16.57
C VAL A 127 -18.06 -5.69 -16.25
N THR A 128 -18.88 -5.81 -17.28
CA THR A 128 -20.26 -6.28 -17.15
C THR A 128 -20.31 -7.73 -17.56
N VAL A 129 -20.88 -8.57 -16.72
CA VAL A 129 -21.05 -10.01 -16.94
C VAL A 129 -22.53 -10.37 -17.00
N ASP A 130 -22.82 -11.45 -17.71
CA ASP A 130 -24.14 -12.07 -17.69
C ASP A 130 -24.37 -12.67 -16.30
N PRO A 131 -25.47 -12.33 -15.61
CA PRO A 131 -25.68 -12.78 -14.24
C PRO A 131 -25.99 -14.27 -14.16
N ASP A 132 -26.49 -14.86 -15.24
CA ASP A 132 -26.85 -16.26 -15.31
C ASP A 132 -25.64 -17.14 -15.69
N THR A 133 -24.75 -16.63 -16.55
CA THR A 133 -23.61 -17.39 -17.08
C THR A 133 -22.24 -16.91 -16.62
N GLY A 134 -22.14 -15.79 -15.90
CA GLY A 134 -20.87 -15.19 -15.47
C GLY A 134 -19.98 -14.69 -16.63
N GLU A 135 -20.39 -14.86 -17.88
CA GLU A 135 -19.58 -14.51 -19.05
C GLU A 135 -19.50 -12.99 -19.23
N PRO A 136 -18.31 -12.43 -19.56
CA PRO A 136 -18.19 -11.01 -19.87
C PRO A 136 -19.03 -10.60 -21.09
N ILE A 137 -19.95 -9.66 -20.87
CA ILE A 137 -20.79 -9.02 -21.90
C ILE A 137 -20.09 -7.78 -22.47
N SER A 138 -19.50 -6.96 -21.58
CA SER A 138 -18.84 -5.72 -21.99
C SER A 138 -17.75 -5.27 -21.03
N VAL A 139 -16.78 -4.50 -21.54
CA VAL A 139 -15.68 -3.93 -20.76
C VAL A 139 -15.44 -2.48 -21.17
N THR A 140 -15.29 -1.58 -20.20
CA THR A 140 -14.88 -0.18 -20.47
C THR A 140 -13.38 -0.11 -20.78
N SER A 141 -12.94 0.84 -21.61
CA SER A 141 -11.51 1.12 -21.72
C SER A 141 -10.98 1.73 -20.40
N PRO A 142 -9.73 1.47 -19.98
CA PRO A 142 -9.15 2.07 -18.79
C PRO A 142 -9.33 3.59 -18.77
N ASN A 143 -9.81 4.12 -17.64
CA ASN A 143 -9.99 5.56 -17.43
C ASN A 143 -9.36 5.96 -16.10
N SER A 144 -8.78 7.14 -16.02
CA SER A 144 -8.01 7.56 -14.86
C SER A 144 -8.40 8.90 -14.30
N ILE A 145 -8.03 9.08 -13.04
CA ILE A 145 -8.12 10.35 -12.32
C ILE A 145 -6.86 10.52 -11.48
N GLN A 146 -6.39 11.77 -11.44
CA GLN A 146 -5.32 12.22 -10.56
C GLN A 146 -5.96 12.94 -9.38
N ILE A 147 -5.72 12.45 -8.18
CA ILE A 147 -5.95 13.15 -6.92
C ILE A 147 -4.61 13.72 -6.44
N ASP A 148 -4.66 14.68 -5.52
CA ASP A 148 -3.49 15.19 -4.83
C ASP A 148 -2.66 14.03 -4.27
N ALA A 149 -1.35 14.07 -4.50
CA ALA A 149 -0.45 13.07 -3.92
C ALA A 149 -0.34 13.27 -2.41
N LEU A 150 0.08 12.21 -1.69
CA LEU A 150 0.51 12.38 -0.31
C LEU A 150 1.63 13.42 -0.27
N LYS A 151 1.66 14.22 0.80
CA LYS A 151 2.73 15.20 1.01
C LYS A 151 4.08 14.50 0.90
N GLY A 152 4.98 15.06 0.11
CA GLY A 152 6.34 14.58 -0.06
C GLY A 152 7.31 15.30 0.88
N LEU A 153 8.57 15.36 0.44
CA LEU A 153 9.60 16.14 1.11
C LEU A 153 9.31 17.65 1.01
N PRO A 154 9.82 18.46 1.97
CA PRO A 154 9.90 19.91 1.80
C PRO A 154 10.67 20.28 0.53
N GLU A 155 10.45 21.49 0.02
CA GLU A 155 11.30 22.05 -1.04
C GLU A 155 12.75 22.22 -0.51
N ASP A 156 13.73 21.91 -1.36
CA ASP A 156 15.13 22.17 -1.04
C ASP A 156 15.34 23.69 -0.90
N GLY A 157 15.60 24.11 0.32
CA GLY A 157 15.85 25.49 0.69
C GLY A 157 17.30 25.72 1.10
N PHE A 158 18.20 24.76 0.84
CA PHE A 158 19.57 24.85 1.31
C PHE A 158 20.37 25.93 0.58
N SER A 159 21.15 26.68 1.34
CA SER A 159 22.13 27.63 0.82
C SER A 159 23.49 27.39 1.45
N ASP A 160 24.50 27.08 0.63
CA ASP A 160 25.88 26.87 1.09
C ASP A 160 26.41 28.12 1.79
N PHE A 161 26.87 27.96 3.02
CA PHE A 161 27.42 29.05 3.81
C PHE A 161 28.95 28.98 3.82
N ARG A 162 29.58 30.11 3.47
CA ARG A 162 31.03 30.28 3.53
C ARG A 162 31.36 31.53 4.31
N CYS A 163 32.36 31.41 5.16
CA CYS A 163 32.95 32.53 5.85
C CYS A 163 34.46 32.45 5.77
N ARG A 164 35.12 33.58 6.04
CA ARG A 164 36.56 33.60 6.27
C ARG A 164 36.79 33.51 7.78
N PRO A 165 37.48 32.47 8.29
CA PRO A 165 37.81 32.38 9.70
C PRO A 165 38.63 33.59 10.15
N GLU A 166 38.17 34.28 11.18
CA GLU A 166 38.94 35.32 11.84
C GLU A 166 40.05 34.71 12.70
N LYS A 167 41.04 35.53 13.05
CA LYS A 167 42.07 35.09 13.98
C LYS A 167 41.44 34.83 15.35
N PRO A 168 41.60 33.65 15.95
CA PRO A 168 40.96 33.37 17.22
C PRO A 168 41.41 34.35 18.32
N PRO A 169 40.50 34.80 19.19
CA PRO A 169 40.83 35.71 20.27
C PRO A 169 41.79 35.06 21.27
N LYS A 170 42.79 35.83 21.69
CA LYS A 170 43.77 35.41 22.69
C LYS A 170 43.20 35.56 24.10
N LEU A 171 43.26 34.48 24.87
CA LEU A 171 42.88 34.43 26.28
C LEU A 171 44.13 34.35 27.18
N THR A 172 43.91 34.25 28.49
CA THR A 172 44.97 34.31 29.51
C THR A 172 46.05 33.25 29.32
N THR A 173 45.65 32.01 29.01
CA THR A 173 46.60 30.89 28.88
C THR A 173 46.60 30.21 27.51
N ILE A 174 45.64 30.53 26.63
CA ILE A 174 45.43 29.87 25.33
C ILE A 174 44.84 30.87 24.32
N ASP A 175 44.90 30.56 23.03
CA ASP A 175 44.01 31.16 22.04
C ASP A 175 42.70 30.39 22.02
N ALA A 176 41.57 31.04 21.71
CA ALA A 176 40.33 30.31 21.46
C ALA A 176 40.51 29.34 20.27
N PRO A 177 39.82 28.19 20.25
CA PRO A 177 40.02 27.24 19.18
C PRO A 177 39.41 27.76 17.87
N ALA A 178 40.11 27.53 16.76
CA ALA A 178 39.62 27.83 15.41
C ALA A 178 38.59 26.79 14.92
N THR A 179 38.57 25.62 15.56
CA THR A 179 37.68 24.51 15.24
C THR A 179 37.04 24.00 16.52
N LEU A 180 35.75 23.70 16.48
CA LEU A 180 35.02 23.06 17.56
C LEU A 180 34.68 21.64 17.15
N ILE A 181 34.90 20.69 18.06
CA ILE A 181 34.68 19.26 17.84
C ILE A 181 33.59 18.81 18.81
N PHE A 182 32.42 18.50 18.27
CA PHE A 182 31.27 17.95 18.99
C PHE A 182 31.28 16.44 18.84
N GLY A 183 31.11 15.69 19.94
CA GLY A 183 31.18 14.22 19.91
C GLY A 183 32.56 13.68 19.51
N ALA A 184 33.64 14.25 20.07
CA ALA A 184 35.00 13.90 19.67
C ALA A 184 35.29 12.39 19.80
N ASN A 185 35.73 11.77 18.69
CA ASN A 185 35.93 10.31 18.53
C ASN A 185 34.65 9.45 18.60
N GLU A 186 33.47 10.06 18.53
CA GLU A 186 32.18 9.35 18.45
C GLU A 186 31.72 9.17 17.01
N LYS A 187 30.76 8.26 16.78
CA LYS A 187 30.17 8.01 15.45
C LYS A 187 29.56 9.26 14.81
N TYR A 188 28.96 10.13 15.62
CA TYR A 188 28.23 11.31 15.19
C TYR A 188 29.03 12.59 15.36
N GLU A 189 30.37 12.50 15.27
CA GLU A 189 31.27 13.64 15.44
C GLU A 189 31.00 14.75 14.40
N ALA A 190 30.85 15.98 14.85
CA ALA A 190 30.72 17.16 13.98
C ALA A 190 31.85 18.15 14.24
N ILE A 191 32.46 18.67 13.16
CA ILE A 191 33.49 19.72 13.25
C ILE A 191 32.91 21.02 12.70
N VAL A 192 32.99 22.05 13.53
CA VAL A 192 32.65 23.43 13.16
C VAL A 192 33.94 24.20 12.98
N THR A 193 34.14 24.78 11.81
CA THR A 193 35.15 25.83 11.60
C THR A 193 34.57 27.14 12.10
N VAL A 194 35.21 27.76 13.10
CA VAL A 194 34.71 29.01 13.69
C VAL A 194 35.07 30.18 12.78
N CYS A 195 34.05 30.95 12.40
CA CYS A 195 34.19 32.17 11.63
C CYS A 195 34.54 33.33 12.55
N GLU A 196 33.74 33.50 13.60
CA GLU A 196 33.78 34.62 14.52
C GLU A 196 33.39 34.12 15.92
N TRP A 197 34.13 34.59 16.91
CA TRP A 197 33.83 34.38 18.32
C TRP A 197 33.20 35.64 18.93
N THR A 198 32.19 35.47 19.78
CA THR A 198 31.53 36.54 20.52
C THR A 198 31.52 36.22 22.02
N ALA A 199 31.66 37.25 22.87
CA ALA A 199 31.60 37.13 24.33
C ALA A 199 32.51 36.03 24.94
N VAL A 200 33.76 35.92 24.46
CA VAL A 200 34.70 34.88 24.90
C VAL A 200 35.28 35.16 26.28
N SER A 201 35.35 34.13 27.10
CA SER A 201 35.95 34.12 28.42
C SER A 201 36.71 32.82 28.67
N GLN A 202 37.55 32.81 29.71
CA GLN A 202 38.28 31.64 30.15
C GLN A 202 37.87 31.31 31.60
N PRO A 203 36.80 30.53 31.81
CA PRO A 203 36.31 30.23 33.16
C PRO A 203 37.29 29.37 33.97
N GLU A 204 38.05 28.50 33.28
CA GLU A 204 39.04 27.62 33.87
C GLU A 204 40.30 27.58 33.00
N ARG A 205 41.41 27.07 33.56
CA ARG A 205 42.65 26.91 32.80
C ARG A 205 42.40 26.00 31.60
N GLU A 206 42.82 26.43 30.41
CA GLU A 206 42.68 25.68 29.15
C GLU A 206 41.22 25.38 28.70
N VAL A 207 40.23 26.06 29.29
CA VAL A 207 38.82 25.97 28.90
C VAL A 207 38.33 27.32 28.39
N VAL A 208 37.73 27.33 27.21
CA VAL A 208 37.13 28.50 26.57
C VAL A 208 35.63 28.45 26.72
N LYS A 209 35.01 29.58 27.04
CA LYS A 209 33.55 29.74 27.01
C LYS A 209 33.16 30.95 26.17
N GLY A 210 32.25 30.79 25.21
CA GLY A 210 31.80 31.90 24.38
C GLY A 210 30.67 31.53 23.42
N GLY A 211 30.18 32.54 22.71
CA GLY A 211 29.29 32.39 21.55
C GLY A 211 30.04 32.64 20.25
N GLY A 212 29.34 32.56 19.13
CA GLY A 212 29.94 32.80 17.82
C GLY A 212 29.14 32.23 16.67
N THR A 213 29.76 32.34 15.50
CA THR A 213 29.26 31.73 14.27
C THR A 213 30.37 30.96 13.57
N GLY A 214 29.99 29.91 12.87
CA GLY A 214 30.88 28.98 12.20
C GLY A 214 30.19 28.32 11.02
N TYR A 215 30.86 27.33 10.44
CA TYR A 215 30.23 26.39 9.54
C TYR A 215 30.69 24.96 9.82
N ALA A 216 29.77 24.01 9.65
CA ALA A 216 30.08 22.58 9.62
C ALA A 216 29.95 22.08 8.20
N VAL A 217 30.81 21.13 7.83
CA VAL A 217 30.74 20.46 6.52
C VAL A 217 30.14 19.09 6.73
N PHE A 218 29.01 18.87 6.08
CA PHE A 218 28.41 17.54 5.92
C PHE A 218 28.56 17.13 4.45
N GLY A 219 28.65 15.85 4.19
CA GLY A 219 28.57 15.29 2.84
C GLY A 219 27.33 14.43 2.68
N ASP A 220 27.13 13.91 1.49
CA ASP A 220 26.15 12.87 1.21
C ASP A 220 26.80 11.58 0.69
N LEU A 221 25.98 10.55 0.47
CA LEU A 221 26.42 9.26 -0.04
C LEU A 221 26.85 9.30 -1.52
N THR A 222 26.51 10.36 -2.25
CA THR A 222 26.88 10.57 -3.66
C THR A 222 28.15 11.40 -3.83
N GLY A 223 28.67 11.98 -2.74
CA GLY A 223 29.88 12.82 -2.72
C GLY A 223 29.62 14.32 -2.74
N GLY A 224 28.37 14.77 -2.59
CA GLY A 224 28.04 16.18 -2.37
C GLY A 224 28.57 16.70 -1.03
N GLU A 225 28.80 18.01 -0.92
CA GLU A 225 29.24 18.69 0.30
C GLU A 225 28.33 19.89 0.61
N TYR A 226 27.87 19.96 1.85
CA TYR A 226 26.94 20.94 2.39
C TYR A 226 27.63 21.71 3.52
N ARG A 227 27.93 23.00 3.29
CA ARG A 227 28.47 23.87 4.34
C ARG A 227 27.32 24.55 5.07
N VAL A 228 26.96 23.99 6.22
CA VAL A 228 25.85 24.47 7.05
C VAL A 228 26.37 25.58 7.95
N LYS A 229 25.71 26.74 7.96
CA LYS A 229 25.98 27.80 8.93
C LYS A 229 25.64 27.32 10.33
N ILE A 230 26.57 27.46 11.26
CA ILE A 230 26.38 27.09 12.66
C ILE A 230 26.41 28.35 13.54
N SER A 231 25.44 28.47 14.43
CA SER A 231 25.36 29.54 15.43
C SER A 231 25.38 28.94 16.82
N PHE A 232 26.12 29.56 17.74
CA PHE A 232 26.21 29.10 19.12
C PHE A 232 26.30 30.29 20.08
N ASN A 233 25.60 30.22 21.20
CA ASN A 233 25.52 31.35 22.14
C ASN A 233 26.43 31.19 23.36
N SER A 234 26.63 29.96 23.85
CA SER A 234 27.43 29.70 25.05
C SER A 234 27.91 28.24 25.06
N ILE A 235 28.99 27.97 24.36
CA ILE A 235 29.69 26.68 24.40
C ILE A 235 30.88 26.73 25.36
N GLN A 236 31.25 25.58 25.91
CA GLN A 236 32.52 25.38 26.59
C GLN A 236 33.35 24.37 25.82
N ALA A 237 34.61 24.71 25.52
CA ALA A 237 35.51 23.86 24.77
C ALA A 237 36.93 23.87 25.35
N THR A 238 37.66 22.78 25.18
CA THR A 238 39.08 22.71 25.53
C THR A 238 39.94 23.53 24.56
N ALA A 239 41.22 23.72 24.90
CA ALA A 239 42.21 24.30 23.99
C ALA A 239 42.33 23.57 22.64
N SER A 240 42.03 22.26 22.60
CA SER A 240 42.01 21.47 21.35
C SER A 240 40.70 21.59 20.56
N GLY A 241 39.72 22.35 21.05
CA GLY A 241 38.43 22.55 20.40
C GLY A 241 37.34 21.54 20.79
N VAL A 242 37.64 20.56 21.65
CA VAL A 242 36.64 19.56 22.07
C VAL A 242 35.58 20.24 22.94
N VAL A 243 34.32 20.17 22.51
CA VAL A 243 33.19 20.78 23.21
C VAL A 243 32.76 19.89 24.36
N THR A 244 32.71 20.46 25.57
CA THR A 244 32.34 19.76 26.80
C THR A 244 30.97 20.16 27.34
N ALA A 245 30.47 21.34 26.97
CA ALA A 245 29.13 21.80 27.33
C ALA A 245 28.57 22.84 26.34
N GLY A 246 27.25 22.98 26.32
CA GLY A 246 26.53 23.90 25.42
C GLY A 246 26.14 23.24 24.10
N THR A 247 25.28 23.92 23.34
CA THR A 247 24.79 23.46 22.04
C THR A 247 25.05 24.50 20.96
N ALA A 248 25.08 24.05 19.71
CA ALA A 248 25.11 24.89 18.52
C ALA A 248 24.00 24.46 17.57
N GLU A 249 23.47 25.39 16.81
CA GLU A 249 22.33 25.18 15.91
C GLU A 249 22.71 25.50 14.47
N GLY A 250 22.23 24.68 13.55
CA GLY A 250 22.30 24.91 12.11
C GLY A 250 21.28 25.95 11.68
N VAL A 251 21.72 26.91 10.88
CA VAL A 251 20.85 27.92 10.25
C VAL A 251 20.80 27.65 8.77
N HIS A 252 19.79 26.89 8.34
CA HIS A 252 19.60 26.46 6.96
C HIS A 252 18.11 26.22 6.66
N GLY A 253 17.72 26.28 5.38
CA GLY A 253 16.47 25.65 4.93
C GLY A 253 16.64 24.13 4.83
N ALA A 254 15.58 23.39 4.51
CA ALA A 254 15.65 21.94 4.36
C ALA A 254 16.72 21.55 3.34
N ILE A 255 17.54 20.54 3.69
CA ILE A 255 18.53 19.95 2.80
C ILE A 255 17.92 18.67 2.25
N VAL A 256 17.58 18.63 0.96
CA VAL A 256 17.01 17.44 0.33
C VAL A 256 18.11 16.61 -0.30
N LEU A 257 18.19 15.34 0.09
CA LEU A 257 19.20 14.38 -0.34
C LEU A 257 18.54 13.33 -1.21
N THR A 258 18.88 13.34 -2.50
CA THR A 258 18.37 12.37 -3.48
C THR A 258 19.49 11.45 -3.95
N GLY A 259 19.24 10.16 -4.13
CA GLY A 259 20.31 9.26 -4.58
C GLY A 259 19.85 7.90 -5.09
N ALA A 260 20.55 7.40 -6.10
CA ALA A 260 20.28 6.07 -6.65
C ALA A 260 20.58 4.98 -5.62
N GLY A 261 19.57 4.17 -5.27
CA GLY A 261 19.71 3.05 -4.33
C GLY A 261 19.59 3.43 -2.84
N GLN A 262 19.15 4.64 -2.54
CA GLN A 262 18.74 5.07 -1.21
C GLN A 262 17.32 5.66 -1.28
N PHE A 263 16.69 5.89 -0.14
CA PHE A 263 15.53 6.77 -0.06
C PHE A 263 15.94 8.20 -0.36
N ASP A 264 15.00 8.99 -0.87
CA ASP A 264 15.11 10.43 -0.81
C ASP A 264 14.74 10.87 0.61
N TYR A 265 15.50 11.77 1.22
CA TYR A 265 15.21 12.27 2.57
C TYR A 265 15.64 13.72 2.74
N SER A 266 15.01 14.44 3.68
CA SER A 266 15.41 15.79 4.05
C SER A 266 16.03 15.85 5.44
N ILE A 267 16.97 16.79 5.61
CA ILE A 267 17.59 17.14 6.89
C ILE A 267 17.20 18.56 7.27
N GLU A 268 16.62 18.72 8.46
CA GLU A 268 16.20 19.99 9.05
C GLU A 268 16.69 20.11 10.50
N ASN A 269 16.69 21.34 11.04
CA ASN A 269 16.95 21.60 12.45
C ASN A 269 18.22 20.92 13.02
N ILE A 270 19.36 21.01 12.31
CA ILE A 270 20.62 20.43 12.80
C ILE A 270 21.01 21.05 14.13
N VAL A 271 21.29 20.21 15.13
CA VAL A 271 21.82 20.62 16.44
C VAL A 271 23.09 19.84 16.74
N LEU A 272 24.09 20.54 17.27
CA LEU A 272 25.35 19.97 17.73
C LEU A 272 25.42 20.10 19.25
N ASP A 273 25.66 18.98 19.93
CA ASP A 273 25.85 18.93 21.38
C ASP A 273 27.16 18.19 21.71
N PRO A 274 27.57 18.12 22.99
CA PRO A 274 28.84 17.47 23.34
C PRO A 274 28.96 16.01 22.91
N LYS A 275 27.86 15.32 22.56
CA LYS A 275 27.82 13.93 22.10
C LYS A 275 27.85 13.80 20.57
N GLY A 276 27.58 14.86 19.80
CA GLY A 276 27.67 14.85 18.34
C GLY A 276 26.61 15.71 17.64
N SER A 277 26.28 15.36 16.40
CA SER A 277 25.21 15.98 15.60
C SER A 277 23.94 15.15 15.57
N TYR A 278 22.80 15.81 15.75
CA TYR A 278 21.47 15.27 15.45
C TYR A 278 20.64 16.29 14.67
N ALA A 279 19.60 15.83 13.99
CA ALA A 279 18.73 16.62 13.14
C ALA A 279 17.34 16.00 13.05
N ASP A 280 16.36 16.75 12.56
CA ASP A 280 15.08 16.19 12.16
C ASP A 280 15.23 15.63 10.74
N VAL A 281 14.83 14.37 10.56
CA VAL A 281 15.00 13.64 9.29
C VAL A 281 13.63 13.20 8.79
N ARG A 282 13.30 13.54 7.55
CA ARG A 282 12.09 13.05 6.89
C ARG A 282 12.48 12.13 5.74
N VAL A 283 12.06 10.88 5.79
CA VAL A 283 12.36 9.86 4.77
C VAL A 283 11.16 9.69 3.85
N LEU A 284 11.33 9.95 2.54
CA LEU A 284 10.29 9.74 1.54
C LEU A 284 10.15 8.24 1.24
N LEU A 285 8.92 7.74 1.26
CA LEU A 285 8.61 6.35 0.93
C LEU A 285 8.38 6.19 -0.58
N ASP A 286 8.56 4.98 -1.08
CA ASP A 286 8.21 4.66 -2.46
C ASP A 286 6.69 4.76 -2.67
N THR A 287 6.25 5.12 -3.86
CA THR A 287 4.82 5.32 -4.17
C THR A 287 3.96 4.06 -4.09
N SER A 288 4.55 2.88 -3.93
CA SER A 288 3.81 1.61 -3.75
C SER A 288 3.40 1.33 -2.31
N PHE A 289 3.83 2.11 -1.33
CA PHE A 289 3.40 1.97 0.05
C PHE A 289 3.45 3.29 0.83
N ASN A 290 2.65 3.39 1.88
CA ASN A 290 2.56 4.57 2.72
C ASN A 290 2.62 4.21 4.21
N LEU A 291 2.94 5.19 5.05
CA LEU A 291 2.74 5.12 6.48
C LEU A 291 1.28 5.49 6.77
N VAL A 292 0.63 4.74 7.66
CA VAL A 292 -0.55 5.21 8.39
C VAL A 292 -0.13 5.48 9.82
N GLU A 293 -0.42 6.66 10.32
CA GLU A 293 -0.11 7.06 11.69
C GLU A 293 -1.28 7.85 12.28
N ASN A 294 -1.84 7.35 13.39
CA ASN A 294 -3.04 7.89 14.03
C ASN A 294 -4.25 8.06 13.07
N GLY A 295 -4.35 7.16 12.07
CA GLY A 295 -5.39 7.19 11.03
C GLY A 295 -5.10 8.07 9.82
N ASP A 296 -4.06 8.91 9.88
CA ASP A 296 -3.64 9.76 8.75
C ASP A 296 -2.61 9.04 7.88
N LYS A 297 -2.68 9.25 6.56
CA LYS A 297 -1.75 8.66 5.59
C LYS A 297 -0.61 9.61 5.25
N PHE A 298 0.61 9.09 5.24
CA PHE A 298 1.82 9.83 4.91
C PHE A 298 2.68 9.08 3.89
N GLY A 299 3.17 9.82 2.89
CA GLY A 299 4.17 9.32 1.93
C GLY A 299 5.60 9.38 2.47
N TYR A 300 5.77 9.65 3.77
CA TYR A 300 7.07 9.81 4.42
C TYR A 300 7.03 9.31 5.87
N ILE A 301 8.20 9.15 6.46
CA ILE A 301 8.38 8.93 7.91
C ILE A 301 9.19 10.09 8.48
N ASP A 302 8.65 10.75 9.51
CA ASP A 302 9.34 11.76 10.31
C ASP A 302 10.13 11.12 11.45
N LEU A 303 11.37 11.56 11.63
CA LEU A 303 12.33 11.08 12.62
C LEU A 303 12.98 12.26 13.34
N ASP A 304 12.38 12.65 14.47
CA ASP A 304 12.84 13.79 15.26
C ASP A 304 14.14 13.50 15.99
N LYS A 305 15.02 14.52 16.06
CA LYS A 305 16.29 14.46 16.83
C LYS A 305 17.13 13.20 16.55
N THR A 306 17.18 12.82 15.29
CA THR A 306 17.93 11.66 14.79
C THR A 306 19.42 11.99 14.72
N TRP A 307 20.25 11.13 15.31
CA TRP A 307 21.71 11.27 15.21
C TRP A 307 22.17 11.06 13.77
N VAL A 308 22.91 12.03 13.24
CA VAL A 308 23.41 12.04 11.86
C VAL A 308 24.93 12.07 11.86
N THR A 309 25.55 11.33 10.94
CA THR A 309 26.99 11.39 10.72
C THR A 309 27.35 12.62 9.87
N ARG A 310 28.64 12.86 9.67
CA ARG A 310 29.12 13.85 8.69
C ARG A 310 28.72 13.56 7.26
N LYS A 311 28.18 12.40 6.94
CA LYS A 311 27.69 12.06 5.60
C LYS A 311 26.15 12.06 5.52
N PHE A 312 25.51 12.66 6.52
CA PHE A 312 24.06 12.58 6.72
C PHE A 312 23.50 11.16 6.81
N GLU A 313 24.37 10.17 7.11
CA GLU A 313 23.93 8.82 7.40
C GLU A 313 23.30 8.78 8.80
N PHE A 314 22.25 7.99 8.97
CA PHE A 314 21.55 7.82 10.23
C PHE A 314 21.09 6.38 10.44
N SER A 315 20.72 6.07 11.68
CA SER A 315 19.96 4.87 12.02
C SER A 315 19.03 5.25 13.16
N ALA A 316 17.73 5.12 12.92
CA ALA A 316 16.68 5.50 13.83
C ALA A 316 15.69 4.36 14.00
N ASN A 317 15.09 4.26 15.18
CA ASN A 317 14.03 3.31 15.42
C ASN A 317 12.71 4.06 15.51
N LYS A 318 11.69 3.59 14.79
CA LYS A 318 10.29 3.96 15.06
C LYS A 318 9.68 2.83 15.88
N VAL A 319 9.18 3.17 17.06
CA VAL A 319 8.67 2.21 18.05
C VAL A 319 7.21 2.55 18.32
N MET A 320 6.35 1.54 18.37
CA MET A 320 4.94 1.66 18.75
C MET A 320 4.84 2.03 20.23
N SER A 321 3.97 2.97 20.60
CA SER A 321 3.99 3.56 21.95
C SER A 321 3.59 2.57 23.05
N THR A 322 2.69 1.66 22.72
CA THR A 322 2.15 0.61 23.60
C THR A 322 2.75 -0.78 23.35
N GLY A 323 3.69 -0.89 22.40
CA GLY A 323 4.16 -2.17 21.88
C GLY A 323 3.13 -2.85 20.98
N LEU A 324 3.50 -4.00 20.39
CA LEU A 324 2.61 -4.73 19.49
C LEU A 324 1.40 -5.30 20.27
N PRO A 325 0.15 -4.95 19.92
CA PRO A 325 -1.02 -5.50 20.58
C PRO A 325 -1.15 -7.01 20.34
N ASP A 326 -1.60 -7.75 21.36
CA ASP A 326 -1.74 -9.22 21.29
C ASP A 326 -2.66 -9.66 20.13
N GLY A 327 -3.73 -8.89 19.86
CA GLY A 327 -4.71 -9.14 18.79
C GLY A 327 -4.17 -8.99 17.37
N VAL A 328 -2.96 -8.46 17.17
CA VAL A 328 -2.33 -8.38 15.84
C VAL A 328 -1.87 -9.76 15.34
N SER A 329 -1.54 -10.65 16.27
CA SER A 329 -1.01 -11.99 15.97
C SER A 329 -2.08 -13.07 15.89
N GLU A 330 -3.31 -12.73 16.25
CA GLU A 330 -4.44 -13.66 16.29
C GLU A 330 -5.44 -13.32 15.19
N ILE A 331 -5.99 -14.36 14.56
CA ILE A 331 -7.15 -14.20 13.70
C ILE A 331 -8.37 -14.10 14.62
N ASP A 332 -8.69 -12.89 15.07
CA ASP A 332 -10.05 -12.61 15.52
C ASP A 332 -10.85 -12.09 14.32
N TYR A 333 -11.71 -12.98 13.83
CA TYR A 333 -12.59 -12.76 12.71
C TYR A 333 -13.68 -11.69 12.98
N GLU A 334 -13.83 -11.25 14.23
CA GLU A 334 -14.70 -10.14 14.63
C GLU A 334 -13.93 -8.84 14.90
N ASP A 335 -12.59 -8.87 14.89
CA ASP A 335 -11.75 -7.72 15.22
C ASP A 335 -11.59 -6.76 14.03
N GLN A 336 -12.65 -5.97 13.82
CA GLN A 336 -12.69 -4.85 12.87
C GLN A 336 -11.94 -3.61 13.39
N GLY A 337 -11.46 -3.65 14.63
CA GLY A 337 -10.78 -2.57 15.33
C GLY A 337 -9.29 -2.84 15.54
N TRP A 338 -8.70 -3.85 14.88
CA TRP A 338 -7.31 -4.21 15.12
C TRP A 338 -6.33 -3.04 14.93
N ALA A 339 -6.69 -2.09 14.05
CA ALA A 339 -5.92 -0.88 13.79
C ALA A 339 -6.21 0.26 14.76
N ASP A 340 -7.28 0.20 15.56
CA ASP A 340 -7.68 1.28 16.48
C ASP A 340 -6.72 1.40 17.67
N ASP A 341 -6.05 0.29 18.05
CA ASP A 341 -5.05 0.24 19.11
C ASP A 341 -3.60 0.35 18.57
N ILE A 342 -3.43 0.67 17.29
CA ILE A 342 -2.12 0.76 16.63
C ILE A 342 -1.82 2.19 16.22
N ASP A 343 -0.77 2.76 16.81
CA ASP A 343 -0.37 4.14 16.52
C ASP A 343 0.13 4.31 15.08
N TRP A 344 0.80 3.29 14.53
CA TRP A 344 1.32 3.33 13.16
C TRP A 344 1.51 1.94 12.54
N TYR A 345 1.41 1.87 11.21
CA TYR A 345 1.72 0.69 10.39
C TYR A 345 2.04 1.12 8.95
N LEU A 346 2.73 0.25 8.20
CA LEU A 346 2.99 0.48 6.77
C LEU A 346 1.93 -0.23 5.94
N VAL A 347 1.40 0.42 4.92
CA VAL A 347 0.35 -0.14 4.06
C VAL A 347 0.81 -0.12 2.61
N MET A 348 0.60 -1.22 1.90
CA MET A 348 0.77 -1.24 0.46
C MET A 348 -0.41 -0.57 -0.25
N ASP A 349 -0.09 0.21 -1.29
CA ASP A 349 -1.07 0.92 -2.09
C ASP A 349 -1.71 0.04 -3.17
N GLU A 350 -0.97 -0.94 -3.71
CA GLU A 350 -1.48 -1.83 -4.76
C GLU A 350 -2.21 -3.04 -4.16
N LEU A 351 -1.65 -3.64 -3.11
CA LEU A 351 -2.24 -4.75 -2.38
C LEU A 351 -2.74 -4.23 -1.02
N PRO A 352 -3.99 -4.50 -0.60
CA PRO A 352 -4.52 -4.05 0.70
C PRO A 352 -3.90 -4.83 1.88
N VAL A 353 -2.58 -4.75 2.06
CA VAL A 353 -1.84 -5.41 3.13
C VAL A 353 -1.15 -4.36 3.99
N ALA A 354 -1.44 -4.42 5.29
CA ALA A 354 -0.73 -3.67 6.32
C ALA A 354 0.35 -4.55 6.95
N PHE A 355 1.54 -3.97 7.11
CA PHE A 355 2.68 -4.53 7.81
C PHE A 355 2.77 -3.90 9.19
N VAL A 356 2.73 -4.74 10.21
CA VAL A 356 2.65 -4.34 11.61
C VAL A 356 3.78 -4.97 12.40
N ALA A 357 4.57 -4.13 13.06
CA ALA A 357 5.59 -4.52 14.03
C ALA A 357 5.60 -3.47 15.14
N GLY A 358 5.94 -3.86 16.36
CA GLY A 358 6.18 -2.94 17.47
C GLY A 358 7.41 -2.04 17.26
N GLN A 359 8.36 -2.42 16.40
CA GLN A 359 9.52 -1.60 16.05
C GLN A 359 10.00 -1.83 14.61
N ILE A 360 10.39 -0.75 13.94
CA ILE A 360 11.19 -0.78 12.72
C ILE A 360 12.48 0.03 12.88
N ASN A 361 13.54 -0.39 12.21
CA ASN A 361 14.79 0.34 12.09
C ASN A 361 14.87 0.97 10.70
N ILE A 362 15.27 2.24 10.65
CA ILE A 362 15.24 3.08 9.46
C ILE A 362 16.63 3.64 9.25
N THR A 363 17.13 3.47 8.03
CA THR A 363 18.42 3.98 7.55
C THR A 363 18.20 4.72 6.23
N PRO A 364 19.21 5.43 5.69
CA PRO A 364 19.10 6.04 4.37
C PRO A 364 18.70 5.07 3.25
N THR A 365 18.99 3.77 3.38
CA THR A 365 18.80 2.79 2.30
C THR A 365 17.66 1.81 2.53
N THR A 366 17.35 1.51 3.79
CA THR A 366 16.43 0.42 4.13
C THR A 366 15.61 0.72 5.38
N ILE A 367 14.39 0.19 5.37
CA ILE A 367 13.54 0.01 6.54
C ILE A 367 13.45 -1.50 6.79
N SER A 368 13.74 -1.95 8.00
CA SER A 368 13.65 -3.35 8.38
C SER A 368 13.05 -3.52 9.77
N SER A 369 12.52 -4.71 10.05
CA SER A 369 12.04 -5.05 11.39
C SER A 369 13.11 -5.88 12.12
N PRO A 370 13.59 -5.45 13.31
CA PRO A 370 14.44 -6.29 14.15
C PRO A 370 13.66 -7.40 14.87
N GLU A 371 12.34 -7.36 14.81
CA GLU A 371 11.43 -8.26 15.52
C GLU A 371 10.40 -8.88 14.57
N LYS A 372 9.52 -9.71 15.14
CA LYS A 372 8.43 -10.33 14.38
C LYS A 372 7.52 -9.26 13.82
N MET A 373 7.21 -9.41 12.54
CA MET A 373 6.27 -8.57 11.83
C MET A 373 5.10 -9.43 11.32
N TYR A 374 3.93 -8.84 11.30
CA TYR A 374 2.70 -9.46 10.84
C TYR A 374 2.15 -8.69 9.65
N ALA A 375 1.59 -9.41 8.69
CA ALA A 375 0.86 -8.83 7.59
C ALA A 375 -0.63 -9.16 7.75
N ARG A 376 -1.46 -8.11 7.77
CA ARG A 376 -2.91 -8.22 7.86
C ARG A 376 -3.56 -7.54 6.68
N TYR A 377 -4.72 -8.04 6.28
CA TYR A 377 -5.55 -7.32 5.33
C TYR A 377 -5.92 -5.95 5.90
N TYR A 378 -5.53 -4.91 5.19
CA TYR A 378 -5.95 -3.55 5.48
C TYR A 378 -7.27 -3.33 4.76
N GLU A 379 -8.38 -3.45 5.51
CA GLU A 379 -9.69 -3.18 4.94
C GLU A 379 -9.77 -1.70 4.56
N ARG A 380 -9.63 -1.44 3.26
CA ARG A 380 -9.72 -0.08 2.70
C ARG A 380 -11.13 0.50 2.88
N PHE A 381 -12.13 -0.36 3.12
CA PHE A 381 -13.56 -0.11 2.99
C PHE A 381 -14.25 0.27 4.32
N LYS A 382 -13.85 1.39 4.96
CA LYS A 382 -14.63 1.95 6.09
C LYS A 382 -15.92 2.63 5.58
N GLY A 383 -16.94 1.85 5.22
CA GLY A 383 -18.19 2.43 4.72
C GLY A 383 -19.30 1.45 4.31
N ARG A 384 -19.07 0.14 4.30
CA ARG A 384 -20.02 -0.81 3.71
C ARG A 384 -21.37 -0.97 4.43
N GLY A 385 -21.55 -0.39 5.63
CA GLY A 385 -22.67 -0.81 6.50
C GLY A 385 -22.69 -2.33 6.74
N ILE A 386 -21.57 -3.03 6.48
CA ILE A 386 -21.32 -4.39 6.91
C ILE A 386 -20.77 -4.27 8.33
N LEU A 387 -21.68 -3.94 9.24
CA LEU A 387 -21.52 -4.24 10.64
C LEU A 387 -21.84 -5.73 10.79
N GLY A 388 -20.82 -6.57 10.98
CA GLY A 388 -21.07 -7.92 11.41
C GLY A 388 -19.86 -8.84 11.42
N PRO A 389 -19.88 -9.82 12.33
CA PRO A 389 -18.87 -10.86 12.43
C PRO A 389 -18.91 -11.75 11.19
N ILE A 390 -17.84 -12.51 11.03
CA ILE A 390 -17.71 -13.65 10.11
C ILE A 390 -18.80 -14.74 10.30
N ASP A 391 -19.74 -14.52 11.22
CA ASP A 391 -20.95 -15.33 11.36
C ASP A 391 -22.27 -14.56 11.17
N ARG A 392 -22.31 -13.70 10.15
CA ARG A 392 -23.52 -13.64 9.33
C ARG A 392 -23.24 -14.37 8.03
N VAL A 393 -23.53 -15.68 8.02
CA VAL A 393 -24.50 -16.14 7.03
C VAL A 393 -25.70 -15.18 7.22
N PRO A 394 -25.92 -14.18 6.35
CA PRO A 394 -27.27 -13.63 6.28
C PRO A 394 -28.15 -14.84 5.97
N VAL A 395 -29.45 -14.74 6.19
CA VAL A 395 -30.36 -15.82 5.79
C VAL A 395 -30.16 -16.26 4.31
N ASN A 396 -29.36 -15.55 3.49
CA ASN A 396 -28.56 -16.13 2.39
C ASN A 396 -27.11 -15.55 2.30
N GLN A 397 -26.12 -16.44 2.15
CA GLN A 397 -24.64 -16.32 2.20
C GLN A 397 -24.01 -15.16 1.37
N ARG A 398 -22.96 -14.50 1.90
CA ARG A 398 -22.20 -13.38 1.27
C ARG A 398 -20.68 -13.62 1.35
N VAL A 399 -19.91 -13.47 0.26
CA VAL A 399 -18.43 -13.31 0.24
C VAL A 399 -18.02 -12.37 -0.92
N ASN A 400 -16.90 -11.64 -0.78
CA ASN A 400 -16.48 -10.54 -1.66
C ASN A 400 -14.98 -10.68 -2.09
N SER A 401 -14.71 -10.53 -3.39
CA SER A 401 -13.40 -10.22 -4.06
C SER A 401 -12.27 -11.27 -4.16
N ASN A 402 -11.40 -11.08 -5.16
CA ASN A 402 -10.16 -11.85 -5.42
C ASN A 402 -9.14 -11.83 -4.26
N ASP A 403 -9.30 -10.93 -3.28
CA ASP A 403 -8.39 -10.80 -2.14
C ASP A 403 -8.81 -11.66 -0.94
N ALA A 404 -9.78 -12.56 -1.11
CA ALA A 404 -10.40 -13.30 0.00
C ALA A 404 -9.40 -14.16 0.80
N LEU A 405 -8.33 -14.67 0.17
CA LEU A 405 -7.23 -15.32 0.88
C LEU A 405 -6.57 -14.37 1.89
N LEU A 406 -6.32 -13.12 1.49
CA LEU A 406 -5.67 -12.12 2.34
C LEU A 406 -6.58 -11.70 3.49
N GLN A 407 -7.88 -11.51 3.23
CA GLN A 407 -8.87 -11.12 4.24
C GLN A 407 -8.98 -12.12 5.40
N GLN A 408 -8.84 -13.41 5.10
CA GLN A 408 -9.07 -14.48 6.08
C GLN A 408 -7.78 -14.95 6.76
N THR A 409 -6.65 -14.29 6.50
CA THR A 409 -5.34 -14.77 6.92
C THR A 409 -4.52 -13.67 7.59
N VAL A 410 -3.98 -13.96 8.76
CA VAL A 410 -2.84 -13.23 9.32
C VAL A 410 -1.58 -13.96 8.89
N PHE A 411 -0.65 -13.24 8.27
CA PHE A 411 0.63 -13.80 7.84
C PHE A 411 1.75 -13.37 8.78
N PHE A 412 2.65 -14.30 9.06
CA PHE A 412 3.99 -13.96 9.53
C PHE A 412 4.78 -13.37 8.37
N VAL A 413 5.56 -12.33 8.66
CA VAL A 413 6.39 -11.66 7.66
C VAL A 413 7.85 -12.00 7.90
N ASP A 414 8.42 -12.75 6.97
CA ASP A 414 9.82 -13.12 6.97
C ASP A 414 10.60 -12.24 5.97
N GLY A 415 11.81 -11.82 6.39
CA GLY A 415 12.73 -11.08 5.53
C GLY A 415 12.21 -9.71 5.09
N PHE A 416 11.38 -9.04 5.90
CA PHE A 416 10.86 -7.71 5.58
C PHE A 416 11.99 -6.70 5.38
N GLU A 417 12.02 -6.10 4.19
CA GLU A 417 12.90 -4.99 3.84
C GLU A 417 12.16 -4.05 2.89
N ALA A 418 11.96 -2.80 3.29
CA ALA A 418 11.49 -1.74 2.39
C ALA A 418 12.65 -0.86 1.94
N SER A 419 12.62 -0.45 0.67
CA SER A 419 13.62 0.40 0.04
C SER A 419 12.95 1.44 -0.87
N SER A 420 13.73 2.27 -1.55
CA SER A 420 13.23 3.18 -2.61
C SER A 420 12.69 2.48 -3.87
N LYS A 421 12.56 1.15 -3.84
CA LYS A 421 11.95 0.34 -4.91
C LYS A 421 10.73 -0.44 -4.43
N GLY A 422 10.20 -0.13 -3.25
CA GLY A 422 9.09 -0.85 -2.65
C GLY A 422 9.52 -1.87 -1.58
N ILE A 423 8.61 -2.79 -1.28
CA ILE A 423 8.72 -3.77 -0.19
C ILE A 423 9.12 -5.15 -0.72
N ASN A 424 10.13 -5.74 -0.10
CA ASN A 424 10.47 -7.14 -0.22
C ASN A 424 10.05 -7.87 1.06
N ALA A 425 9.31 -8.96 0.91
CA ALA A 425 8.84 -9.75 2.05
C ALA A 425 8.41 -11.16 1.61
N THR A 426 8.41 -12.10 2.56
CA THR A 426 7.68 -13.35 2.41
C THR A 426 6.57 -13.40 3.46
N LEU A 427 5.33 -13.54 3.02
CA LEU A 427 4.16 -13.68 3.87
C LEU A 427 3.88 -15.18 4.02
N SER A 428 3.89 -15.72 5.24
CA SER A 428 3.69 -17.14 5.48
C SER A 428 2.63 -17.39 6.56
N THR A 429 1.84 -18.44 6.38
CA THR A 429 0.97 -18.97 7.43
C THR A 429 0.97 -20.49 7.38
N GLU A 430 1.10 -21.12 8.55
CA GLU A 430 0.91 -22.56 8.73
C GLU A 430 -0.54 -22.90 9.12
N GLN A 431 -1.35 -21.88 9.43
CA GLN A 431 -2.75 -22.07 9.75
C GLN A 431 -3.54 -22.41 8.49
N SER A 432 -4.58 -23.22 8.65
CA SER A 432 -5.47 -23.52 7.52
C SER A 432 -6.13 -22.25 7.02
N VAL A 433 -6.04 -22.03 5.72
CA VAL A 433 -6.68 -20.91 5.03
C VAL A 433 -7.95 -21.40 4.37
N TYR A 434 -9.00 -20.59 4.47
CA TYR A 434 -10.27 -20.81 3.78
C TYR A 434 -10.61 -19.53 3.03
N TRP A 435 -11.16 -19.63 1.83
CA TRP A 435 -11.71 -18.48 1.13
C TRP A 435 -12.69 -18.90 0.04
N ILE A 436 -13.45 -17.93 -0.47
CA ILE A 436 -14.31 -18.10 -1.65
C ILE A 436 -13.78 -17.16 -2.73
N SER A 437 -13.34 -17.69 -3.87
CA SER A 437 -12.66 -16.94 -4.94
C SER A 437 -13.56 -16.54 -6.10
N SER A 438 -14.78 -17.05 -6.24
CA SER A 438 -15.67 -16.66 -7.34
C SER A 438 -17.14 -16.51 -6.95
N VAL A 439 -17.79 -15.55 -7.60
CA VAL A 439 -19.24 -15.31 -7.59
C VAL A 439 -19.70 -15.28 -9.04
N PRO A 440 -20.79 -15.98 -9.43
CA PRO A 440 -21.76 -16.67 -8.58
C PRO A 440 -21.43 -18.13 -8.23
N TYR A 441 -20.33 -18.70 -8.74
CA TYR A 441 -20.05 -20.14 -8.69
C TYR A 441 -19.60 -20.69 -7.32
N PHE A 442 -19.53 -19.83 -6.30
CA PHE A 442 -19.13 -20.20 -4.93
C PHE A 442 -17.92 -21.13 -4.92
N LEU A 443 -16.88 -20.79 -5.68
CA LEU A 443 -15.63 -21.54 -5.65
C LEU A 443 -15.01 -21.38 -4.26
N ARG A 444 -15.14 -22.41 -3.43
CA ARG A 444 -14.58 -22.50 -2.09
C ARG A 444 -13.22 -23.17 -2.18
N THR A 445 -12.25 -22.65 -1.45
CA THR A 445 -10.95 -23.30 -1.32
C THR A 445 -10.56 -23.37 0.15
N PHE A 446 -10.10 -24.53 0.55
CA PHE A 446 -9.53 -24.81 1.86
C PHE A 446 -8.13 -25.38 1.67
N ALA A 447 -7.13 -24.85 2.37
CA ALA A 447 -5.76 -25.35 2.27
C ALA A 447 -5.00 -25.29 3.59
N GLY A 448 -4.02 -26.18 3.75
CA GLY A 448 -3.10 -26.23 4.88
C GLY A 448 -1.96 -25.20 4.74
N GLY A 449 -2.29 -23.92 4.91
CA GLY A 449 -1.31 -22.83 4.88
C GLY A 449 -1.12 -22.17 3.52
N ALA A 450 -0.40 -21.06 3.53
CA ALA A 450 -0.07 -20.28 2.34
C ALA A 450 1.27 -19.54 2.52
N ASN A 451 1.97 -19.35 1.41
CA ASN A 451 3.21 -18.60 1.32
C ASN A 451 3.16 -17.66 0.09
N ILE A 452 3.40 -16.37 0.29
CA ILE A 452 3.41 -15.36 -0.76
C ILE A 452 4.77 -14.66 -0.73
N THR A 453 5.46 -14.63 -1.87
CA THR A 453 6.73 -13.91 -2.04
C THR A 453 6.49 -12.59 -2.75
N MET A 454 6.99 -11.51 -2.14
CA MET A 454 6.92 -10.16 -2.67
C MET A 454 8.29 -9.59 -2.98
N LEU A 455 8.41 -8.91 -4.12
CA LEU A 455 9.59 -8.12 -4.48
C LEU A 455 9.16 -6.78 -5.05
N GLY A 456 9.70 -5.68 -4.51
CA GLY A 456 9.39 -4.34 -4.95
C GLY A 456 7.89 -4.03 -4.92
N SER A 457 7.20 -4.47 -3.87
CA SER A 457 5.75 -4.34 -3.71
C SER A 457 4.89 -5.12 -4.72
N GLU A 458 5.47 -6.04 -5.50
CA GLU A 458 4.73 -6.94 -6.39
C GLU A 458 4.73 -8.38 -5.86
N ILE A 459 3.60 -9.09 -6.00
CA ILE A 459 3.58 -10.56 -5.84
C ILE A 459 4.35 -11.17 -7.02
N VAL A 460 5.44 -11.86 -6.72
CA VAL A 460 6.29 -12.52 -7.73
C VAL A 460 6.18 -14.04 -7.69
N GLY A 461 5.66 -14.61 -6.60
CA GLY A 461 5.52 -16.03 -6.47
C GLY A 461 4.93 -16.47 -5.14
N GLY A 462 4.88 -17.78 -4.91
CA GLY A 462 4.41 -18.37 -3.67
C GLY A 462 3.78 -19.74 -3.88
N ASN A 463 3.13 -20.25 -2.85
CA ASN A 463 2.29 -21.44 -2.94
C ASN A 463 1.17 -21.42 -1.90
N ILE A 464 0.15 -22.20 -2.19
CA ILE A 464 -0.91 -22.58 -1.28
C ILE A 464 -0.67 -24.07 -0.96
N GLY A 465 -0.78 -24.42 0.32
CA GLY A 465 -0.57 -25.79 0.80
C GLY A 465 -1.56 -26.79 0.19
N ASN A 466 -1.46 -28.05 0.59
CA ASN A 466 -2.41 -29.07 0.15
C ASN A 466 -3.83 -28.75 0.64
N GLY A 467 -4.84 -29.09 -0.15
CA GLY A 467 -6.17 -28.63 0.13
C GLY A 467 -7.26 -29.25 -0.72
N VAL A 468 -8.44 -28.68 -0.55
CA VAL A 468 -9.66 -29.08 -1.25
C VAL A 468 -10.31 -27.83 -1.83
N MET A 469 -10.78 -27.97 -3.05
CA MET A 469 -11.58 -27.02 -3.78
C MET A 469 -13.00 -27.57 -3.90
N SER A 470 -14.01 -26.73 -3.73
CA SER A 470 -15.37 -27.07 -4.17
C SER A 470 -16.03 -25.96 -4.97
N ILE A 471 -16.85 -26.34 -5.94
CA ILE A 471 -17.60 -25.43 -6.81
C ILE A 471 -19.04 -25.91 -6.82
N ASP A 472 -19.97 -25.04 -6.44
CA ASP A 472 -21.39 -25.29 -6.61
C ASP A 472 -21.77 -24.92 -8.06
N TYR A 473 -22.32 -25.87 -8.82
CA TYR A 473 -22.75 -25.65 -10.20
C TYR A 473 -24.18 -26.10 -10.44
N MET A 474 -24.86 -25.44 -11.38
CA MET A 474 -26.18 -25.88 -11.85
C MET A 474 -26.00 -26.82 -13.04
N PRO A 475 -26.35 -28.11 -12.91
CA PRO A 475 -26.21 -29.05 -14.01
C PRO A 475 -27.17 -28.74 -15.18
N GLU A 476 -28.32 -28.10 -14.90
CA GLU A 476 -29.32 -27.64 -15.88
C GLU A 476 -29.84 -26.24 -15.51
N HIS A 477 -30.04 -25.36 -16.51
CA HIS A 477 -30.75 -24.08 -16.30
C HIS A 477 -32.14 -24.36 -15.71
N ASP A 478 -32.52 -23.63 -14.67
CA ASP A 478 -33.81 -23.70 -13.97
C ASP A 478 -34.13 -25.00 -13.20
N VAL A 479 -33.14 -25.86 -12.93
CA VAL A 479 -33.33 -27.06 -12.08
C VAL A 479 -32.59 -26.90 -10.75
N LEU A 480 -33.37 -26.87 -9.66
CA LEU A 480 -32.86 -27.13 -8.30
C LEU A 480 -32.82 -28.65 -8.08
N PRO A 481 -31.77 -29.22 -7.45
CA PRO A 481 -30.70 -28.56 -6.66
C PRO A 481 -29.36 -28.35 -7.40
N PHE A 482 -28.51 -27.47 -6.86
CA PHE A 482 -27.09 -27.36 -7.23
C PHE A 482 -26.36 -28.69 -6.99
N SER A 483 -25.46 -29.05 -7.89
CA SER A 483 -24.50 -30.12 -7.71
C SER A 483 -23.17 -29.52 -7.25
N GLU A 484 -22.41 -30.26 -6.44
CA GLU A 484 -21.09 -29.83 -5.97
C GLU A 484 -20.00 -30.61 -6.71
N PHE A 485 -19.05 -29.90 -7.30
CA PHE A 485 -17.76 -30.45 -7.67
C PHE A 485 -16.83 -30.34 -6.46
N ILE A 486 -16.13 -31.42 -6.12
CA ILE A 486 -15.09 -31.41 -5.09
C ILE A 486 -13.81 -31.96 -5.72
N GLY A 487 -12.72 -31.22 -5.59
CA GLY A 487 -11.40 -31.62 -6.06
C GLY A 487 -10.34 -31.41 -4.99
N GLU A 488 -9.41 -32.34 -4.88
CA GLU A 488 -8.24 -32.24 -4.00
C GLU A 488 -7.02 -31.79 -4.78
N PHE A 489 -6.16 -31.00 -4.15
CA PHE A 489 -4.89 -30.58 -4.72
C PHE A 489 -3.75 -30.76 -3.70
N PRO A 490 -2.56 -31.22 -4.15
CA PRO A 490 -1.40 -31.34 -3.27
C PRO A 490 -0.76 -29.99 -2.97
N THR A 491 -0.87 -29.02 -3.88
CA THR A 491 -0.42 -27.63 -3.73
C THR A 491 -0.91 -26.82 -4.93
N LEU A 492 -1.07 -25.50 -4.76
CA LEU A 492 -1.27 -24.57 -5.86
C LEU A 492 -0.12 -23.56 -5.86
N ASN A 493 0.48 -23.28 -7.00
CA ASN A 493 1.57 -22.31 -7.12
C ASN A 493 1.00 -20.92 -7.37
N ILE A 494 1.55 -19.92 -6.68
CA ILE A 494 1.26 -18.51 -6.93
C ILE A 494 2.32 -18.00 -7.90
N GLY A 495 1.89 -17.44 -9.02
CA GLY A 495 2.70 -16.80 -10.05
C GLY A 495 2.73 -15.28 -9.91
N LYS A 496 3.36 -14.62 -10.88
CA LYS A 496 3.44 -13.15 -10.91
C LYS A 496 2.03 -12.54 -10.93
N GLY A 497 1.81 -11.52 -10.11
CA GLY A 497 0.53 -10.82 -10.01
C GLY A 497 -0.55 -11.58 -9.24
N GLY A 498 -0.21 -12.68 -8.57
CA GLY A 498 -1.13 -13.44 -7.72
C GLY A 498 -1.89 -14.56 -8.43
N LEU A 499 -1.62 -14.83 -9.72
CA LEU A 499 -2.21 -15.95 -10.47
C LEU A 499 -1.94 -17.27 -9.74
N VAL A 500 -2.98 -18.08 -9.50
CA VAL A 500 -2.80 -19.36 -8.81
C VAL A 500 -3.03 -20.51 -9.79
N GLU A 501 -2.06 -21.43 -9.91
CA GLU A 501 -2.10 -22.56 -10.84
C GLU A 501 -1.73 -23.88 -10.14
N GLY A 502 -2.42 -24.98 -10.43
CA GLY A 502 -2.05 -26.29 -9.91
C GLY A 502 -2.94 -27.44 -10.35
N ASP A 503 -2.48 -28.66 -10.12
CA ASP A 503 -3.23 -29.85 -10.48
C ASP A 503 -4.32 -30.15 -9.45
N ILE A 504 -5.56 -30.27 -9.91
CA ILE A 504 -6.71 -30.65 -9.08
C ILE A 504 -7.23 -31.99 -9.57
N GLY A 505 -7.23 -32.97 -8.68
CA GLY A 505 -7.84 -34.28 -8.91
C GLY A 505 -9.24 -34.35 -8.31
N SER A 506 -10.15 -35.08 -8.94
CA SER A 506 -11.49 -35.32 -8.39
C SER A 506 -11.88 -36.77 -8.53
N ASP A 507 -12.41 -37.36 -7.45
CA ASP A 507 -12.96 -38.71 -7.44
C ASP A 507 -14.44 -38.75 -7.91
N VAL A 508 -14.99 -37.60 -8.30
CA VAL A 508 -16.41 -37.45 -8.65
C VAL A 508 -16.55 -37.11 -10.14
N THR A 509 -17.21 -37.99 -10.89
CA THR A 509 -17.62 -37.65 -12.26
C THR A 509 -18.68 -36.56 -12.21
N THR A 510 -18.38 -35.41 -12.78
CA THR A 510 -19.17 -34.18 -12.74
C THR A 510 -19.56 -33.80 -14.17
N GLY A 511 -20.85 -33.62 -14.46
CA GLY A 511 -21.32 -33.37 -15.82
C GLY A 511 -22.25 -32.15 -15.90
N TRP A 512 -22.02 -31.29 -16.88
CA TRP A 512 -22.90 -30.17 -17.23
C TRP A 512 -23.80 -30.58 -18.40
N ALA A 513 -25.09 -30.25 -18.36
CA ALA A 513 -26.02 -30.67 -19.40
C ALA A 513 -25.60 -30.17 -20.79
N LYS A 514 -25.47 -31.12 -21.73
CA LYS A 514 -25.15 -30.92 -23.16
C LYS A 514 -23.77 -30.32 -23.50
N GLY A 515 -22.82 -30.28 -22.56
CA GLY A 515 -21.51 -29.66 -22.80
C GLY A 515 -20.30 -30.56 -22.51
N PHE A 516 -19.96 -30.69 -21.23
CA PHE A 516 -18.69 -31.26 -20.77
C PHE A 516 -18.91 -32.18 -19.55
N THR A 517 -18.09 -33.23 -19.45
CA THR A 517 -18.05 -34.15 -18.29
C THR A 517 -16.61 -34.20 -17.80
N VAL A 518 -16.38 -33.82 -16.55
CA VAL A 518 -15.15 -34.09 -15.82
C VAL A 518 -15.27 -35.51 -15.26
N GLU A 519 -14.49 -36.45 -15.78
CA GLU A 519 -14.49 -37.81 -15.26
C GLU A 519 -13.76 -37.89 -13.91
N LYS A 520 -14.10 -38.90 -13.09
CA LYS A 520 -13.50 -39.23 -11.78
C LYS A 520 -11.98 -39.52 -11.76
N ASP A 521 -11.29 -39.25 -12.87
CA ASP A 521 -9.85 -39.40 -13.06
C ASP A 521 -9.27 -38.19 -13.83
N PHE A 522 -10.06 -37.11 -13.94
CA PHE A 522 -9.65 -35.87 -14.60
C PHE A 522 -8.65 -35.15 -13.71
N GLY A 523 -7.37 -35.38 -13.99
CA GLY A 523 -6.26 -34.56 -13.51
C GLY A 523 -5.82 -33.59 -14.61
N GLY A 524 -5.45 -32.38 -14.22
CA GLY A 524 -4.90 -31.36 -15.11
C GLY A 524 -4.64 -30.07 -14.36
N ASN A 525 -3.90 -29.15 -14.98
CA ASN A 525 -3.58 -27.86 -14.40
C ASN A 525 -4.80 -26.93 -14.47
N TRP A 526 -5.21 -26.39 -13.33
CA TRP A 526 -6.28 -25.41 -13.18
C TRP A 526 -5.70 -24.05 -12.85
N ASN A 527 -6.22 -23.02 -13.49
CA ASN A 527 -5.86 -21.64 -13.25
C ASN A 527 -7.00 -20.95 -12.49
N MET A 528 -6.70 -20.35 -11.35
CA MET A 528 -7.59 -19.45 -10.62
C MET A 528 -7.06 -18.02 -10.72
N TYR A 529 -7.97 -17.10 -11.01
CA TYR A 529 -7.69 -15.65 -11.11
C TYR A 529 -8.23 -14.90 -9.90
#